data_AF-A0A7X7K155-F1
#
_entry.id   AF-A0A7X7K155-F1
#
_cell.length_a   1.000
_cell.length_b   1.000
_cell.length_c   1.000
_cell.angle_alpha   90.00
_cell.angle_beta   90.00
_cell.angle_gamma   90.00
#
_symmetry.space_group_name_H-M   'P 1'
#
loop_
_entity.id
_entity.type
_entity.pdbx_description
1 polymer ?
#
loop_
_entity_poly.entity_id
_entity_poly.type
_entity_poly.pdbx_seq_one_letter_code
_entity_poly.pdbx_strand_id
1 'polypeptide(L)'
;MTTAASREVAVRSIADHIARQKRLGTSEELIEQWTPRSIDVVCAQLSNIPVDMIIEQWLYERYEELHPSQFVSLFAMHSDAARTLNDTQIKEITAPVIYRATVSLNHAFDLFIDRLFGHRTDYATVYRRVPDASAGSKIFAAWQRAMRNYAPGDEFRLVDEVAKLLGLDRWYVWREDVGERDTAEAAGPQGPTNLEALEERDPAVVMYCLDALERFEGMDDAAVFAIGSEIALKAQGGLDYTDPERKHTLQSLKGEQFSGLHLLCLMYVAFQRVNPSLDLQLPFADAYQRALGMFGKRQ
;
A
#
# COMPACT_ATOMS: atom_id res chain seq x y z
N MET A 1 -0.68 1.14 13.29
CA MET A 1 -0.40 -0.17 12.64
C MET A 1 -1.45 -1.20 13.07
N THR A 2 -1.84 -2.11 12.18
CA THR A 2 -2.70 -3.26 12.52
C THR A 2 -1.84 -4.38 13.12
N THR A 3 -2.13 -4.80 14.35
CA THR A 3 -1.47 -5.96 15.01
C THR A 3 -2.34 -7.20 14.88
N ALA A 4 -1.82 -8.39 15.21
CA ALA A 4 -2.64 -9.60 15.27
C ALA A 4 -3.86 -9.43 16.19
N ALA A 5 -3.68 -8.77 17.35
CA ALA A 5 -4.76 -8.50 18.30
C ALA A 5 -5.80 -7.51 17.75
N SER A 6 -5.37 -6.40 17.14
CA SER A 6 -6.31 -5.44 16.57
C SER A 6 -7.02 -5.98 15.32
N ARG A 7 -6.34 -6.83 14.53
CA ARG A 7 -6.94 -7.57 13.41
C ARG A 7 -8.01 -8.54 13.90
N GLU A 8 -7.77 -9.25 15.00
CA GLU A 8 -8.78 -10.13 15.59
C GLU A 8 -10.02 -9.34 16.03
N VAL A 9 -9.85 -8.16 16.63
CA VAL A 9 -10.96 -7.26 16.97
C VAL A 9 -11.73 -6.84 15.72
N ALA A 10 -11.03 -6.46 14.66
CA ALA A 10 -11.65 -6.08 13.39
C ALA A 10 -12.45 -7.25 12.78
N VAL A 11 -11.86 -8.45 12.69
CA VAL A 11 -12.54 -9.65 12.18
C VAL A 11 -13.78 -9.99 12.99
N ARG A 12 -13.70 -9.94 14.33
CA ARG A 12 -14.86 -10.17 15.21
C ARG A 12 -15.98 -9.15 14.95
N SER A 13 -15.63 -7.89 14.69
CA SER A 13 -16.62 -6.83 14.43
C SER A 13 -17.38 -6.98 13.11
N ILE A 14 -16.85 -7.77 12.17
CA ILE A 14 -17.49 -8.05 10.87
C ILE A 14 -17.95 -9.52 10.73
N ALA A 15 -17.95 -10.29 11.82
CA ALA A 15 -18.27 -11.72 11.82
C ALA A 15 -19.66 -12.02 11.23
N ASP A 16 -20.65 -11.17 11.51
CA ASP A 16 -22.01 -11.33 10.95
C ASP A 16 -22.03 -11.18 9.43
N HIS A 17 -21.22 -10.28 8.88
CA HIS A 17 -21.08 -10.13 7.43
C HIS A 17 -20.38 -11.35 6.81
N ILE A 18 -19.32 -11.85 7.44
CA ILE A 18 -18.63 -13.07 7.00
C ILE A 18 -19.61 -14.25 6.98
N ALA A 19 -20.40 -14.43 8.03
CA ALA A 19 -21.42 -15.47 8.10
C ALA A 19 -22.50 -15.31 7.02
N ARG A 20 -22.89 -14.07 6.71
CA ARG A 20 -23.83 -13.77 5.61
C ARG A 20 -23.24 -14.15 4.25
N GLN A 21 -21.99 -13.82 3.97
CA GLN A 21 -21.33 -14.16 2.71
C GLN A 21 -21.26 -15.68 2.50
N LYS A 22 -20.94 -16.44 3.55
CA LYS A 22 -20.97 -17.91 3.51
C LYS A 22 -22.35 -18.45 3.14
N ARG A 23 -23.43 -17.88 3.70
CA ARG A 23 -24.82 -18.28 3.37
C ARG A 23 -25.23 -17.92 1.94
N LEU A 24 -24.64 -16.88 1.36
CA LEU A 24 -24.90 -16.44 -0.01
C LEU A 24 -24.13 -17.27 -1.06
N GLY A 25 -23.30 -18.23 -0.63
CA GLY A 25 -22.53 -19.09 -1.52
C GLY A 25 -21.22 -18.49 -2.03
N THR A 26 -20.76 -17.40 -1.42
CA THR A 26 -19.43 -16.84 -1.70
C THR A 26 -18.35 -17.86 -1.33
N SER A 27 -17.37 -18.06 -2.21
CA SER A 27 -16.27 -19.03 -2.02
C SER A 27 -15.55 -18.80 -0.68
N GLU A 28 -15.29 -19.86 0.08
CA GLU A 28 -14.56 -19.77 1.33
C GLU A 28 -13.14 -19.23 1.13
N GLU A 29 -12.46 -19.65 0.06
CA GLU A 29 -11.14 -19.14 -0.31
C GLU A 29 -11.16 -17.62 -0.51
N LEU A 30 -12.18 -17.12 -1.21
CA LEU A 30 -12.34 -15.69 -1.46
C LEU A 30 -12.58 -14.93 -0.15
N ILE A 31 -13.41 -15.46 0.76
CA ILE A 31 -13.65 -14.85 2.07
C ILE A 31 -12.37 -14.82 2.91
N GLU A 32 -11.62 -15.92 2.94
CA GLU A 32 -10.39 -16.06 3.72
C GLU A 32 -9.27 -15.15 3.22
N GLN A 33 -9.15 -14.95 1.90
CA GLN A 33 -8.17 -14.04 1.31
C GLN A 33 -8.61 -12.57 1.39
N TRP A 34 -9.89 -12.28 1.10
CA TRP A 34 -10.39 -10.90 1.01
C TRP A 34 -10.50 -10.22 2.38
N THR A 35 -10.99 -10.94 3.39
CA THR A 35 -11.28 -10.36 4.71
C THR A 35 -10.05 -9.69 5.35
N PRO A 36 -8.93 -10.38 5.59
CA PRO A 36 -7.75 -9.75 6.20
C PRO A 36 -7.17 -8.64 5.32
N ARG A 37 -7.15 -8.84 4.00
CA ARG A 37 -6.66 -7.83 3.05
C ARG A 37 -7.48 -6.54 3.12
N SER A 38 -8.81 -6.64 3.15
CA SER A 38 -9.69 -5.47 3.20
C SER A 38 -9.55 -4.69 4.52
N ILE A 39 -9.29 -5.38 5.64
CA ILE A 39 -8.98 -4.74 6.93
C ILE A 39 -7.65 -3.99 6.85
N ASP A 40 -6.61 -4.63 6.30
CA ASP A 40 -5.29 -4.00 6.20
C ASP A 40 -5.33 -2.78 5.28
N VAL A 41 -6.05 -2.85 4.15
CA VAL A 41 -6.24 -1.73 3.22
C VAL A 41 -6.94 -0.56 3.90
N VAL A 42 -8.07 -0.76 4.58
CA VAL A 42 -8.80 0.35 5.20
C VAL A 42 -8.03 0.97 6.37
N CYS A 43 -7.27 0.17 7.12
CA CYS A 43 -6.38 0.68 8.16
C CYS A 43 -5.23 1.51 7.59
N ALA A 44 -4.65 1.10 6.45
CA ALA A 44 -3.62 1.88 5.75
C ALA A 44 -4.19 3.20 5.21
N GLN A 45 -5.39 3.17 4.62
CA GLN A 45 -6.08 4.38 4.17
C GLN A 45 -6.37 5.33 5.34
N LEU A 46 -6.82 4.80 6.48
CA LEU A 46 -7.09 5.57 7.69
C LEU A 46 -5.84 6.26 8.23
N SER A 47 -4.68 5.59 8.21
CA SER A 47 -3.42 6.21 8.66
C SER A 47 -2.82 7.17 7.65
N ASN A 48 -3.00 6.93 6.34
CA ASN A 48 -2.32 7.68 5.30
C ASN A 48 -3.11 8.89 4.84
N ILE A 49 -4.38 8.75 4.46
CA ILE A 49 -5.14 9.84 3.80
C ILE A 49 -5.16 11.15 4.62
N PRO A 50 -5.42 11.15 5.95
CA PRO A 50 -5.35 12.38 6.73
C PRO A 50 -3.96 13.04 6.73
N VAL A 51 -2.90 12.23 6.69
CA VAL A 51 -1.49 12.68 6.66
C VAL A 51 -1.12 13.16 5.26
N ASP A 52 -1.52 12.43 4.22
CA ASP A 52 -1.32 12.80 2.82
C ASP A 52 -1.93 14.18 2.56
N MET A 53 -3.14 14.47 3.05
CA MET A 53 -3.75 15.80 2.92
C MET A 53 -2.90 16.92 3.56
N ILE A 54 -2.18 16.63 4.66
CA ILE A 54 -1.26 17.58 5.30
C ILE A 54 -0.01 17.76 4.41
N ILE A 55 0.57 16.66 3.92
CA ILE A 55 1.77 16.66 3.07
C ILE A 55 1.48 17.38 1.75
N GLU A 56 0.35 17.10 1.11
CA GLU A 56 -0.05 17.71 -0.15
C GLU A 56 -0.33 19.21 0.00
N GLN A 57 -0.94 19.63 1.12
CA GLN A 57 -1.08 21.05 1.44
C GLN A 57 0.30 21.72 1.58
N TRP A 58 1.21 21.08 2.30
CA TRP A 58 2.57 21.57 2.53
C TRP A 58 3.37 21.67 1.23
N LEU A 59 3.29 20.66 0.36
CA LEU A 59 3.95 20.64 -0.95
C LEU A 59 3.45 21.80 -1.81
N TYR A 60 2.12 21.97 -1.88
CA TYR A 60 1.49 23.02 -2.66
C TYR A 60 1.89 24.42 -2.16
N GLU A 61 1.98 24.63 -0.85
CA GLU A 61 2.35 25.93 -0.28
C GLU A 61 3.83 26.28 -0.46
N ARG A 62 4.73 25.29 -0.53
CA ARG A 62 6.18 25.52 -0.52
C ARG A 62 6.86 25.40 -1.88
N TYR A 63 6.31 24.62 -2.80
CA TYR A 63 6.98 24.29 -4.06
C TYR A 63 6.05 24.51 -5.25
N GLU A 64 5.97 25.77 -5.71
CA GLU A 64 5.15 26.15 -6.87
C GLU A 64 5.53 25.38 -8.15
N GLU A 65 6.82 25.11 -8.33
CA GLU A 65 7.36 24.30 -9.42
C GLU A 65 6.82 22.86 -9.48
N LEU A 66 6.35 22.31 -8.36
CA LEU A 66 5.78 20.96 -8.30
C LEU A 66 4.28 20.93 -8.59
N HIS A 67 3.59 22.07 -8.66
CA HIS A 67 2.12 22.11 -8.85
C HIS A 67 1.64 21.30 -10.06
N PRO A 68 2.28 21.34 -11.25
CA PRO A 68 1.83 20.53 -12.38
C PRO A 68 1.93 19.03 -12.10
N SER A 69 3.06 18.57 -11.53
CA SER A 69 3.29 17.17 -11.19
C SER A 69 2.34 16.70 -10.09
N GLN A 70 2.13 17.53 -9.07
CA GLN A 70 1.20 17.30 -7.98
C GLN A 70 -0.23 17.15 -8.50
N PHE A 71 -0.67 18.05 -9.39
CA PHE A 71 -2.00 17.98 -10.00
C PHE A 71 -2.23 16.68 -10.76
N VAL A 72 -1.25 16.25 -11.58
CA VAL A 72 -1.34 15.01 -12.35
C VAL A 72 -1.38 13.78 -11.42
N SER A 73 -0.55 13.77 -10.38
CA SER A 73 -0.53 12.70 -9.38
C SER A 73 -1.87 12.57 -8.66
N LEU A 74 -2.41 13.68 -8.15
CA LEU A 74 -3.69 13.72 -7.44
C LEU A 74 -4.87 13.35 -8.35
N PHE A 75 -4.84 13.73 -9.62
CA PHE A 75 -5.83 13.28 -10.61
C PHE A 75 -5.79 11.77 -10.82
N ALA A 76 -4.60 11.16 -10.90
CA ALA A 76 -4.46 9.71 -11.04
C ALA A 76 -5.02 8.97 -9.81
N MET A 77 -4.66 9.42 -8.60
CA MET A 77 -5.16 8.86 -7.34
C MET A 77 -6.69 8.95 -7.24
N HIS A 78 -7.27 10.11 -7.54
CA HIS A 78 -8.72 10.30 -7.60
C HIS A 78 -9.37 9.34 -8.62
N SER A 79 -8.81 9.27 -9.83
CA SER A 79 -9.36 8.45 -10.92
C SER A 79 -9.43 6.97 -10.53
N ASP A 80 -8.38 6.46 -9.87
CA ASP A 80 -8.35 5.08 -9.38
C ASP A 80 -9.36 4.85 -8.25
N ALA A 81 -9.45 5.79 -7.29
CA ALA A 81 -10.43 5.73 -6.21
C ALA A 81 -11.88 5.74 -6.72
N ALA A 82 -12.19 6.59 -7.70
CA ALA A 82 -13.53 6.71 -8.28
C ALA A 82 -13.98 5.43 -9.00
N ARG A 83 -13.07 4.63 -9.56
CA ARG A 83 -13.43 3.33 -10.16
C ARG A 83 -14.03 2.37 -9.14
N THR A 84 -13.59 2.43 -7.88
CA THR A 84 -14.10 1.59 -6.78
C THR A 84 -15.59 1.81 -6.54
N LEU A 85 -16.13 3.01 -6.82
CA LEU A 85 -17.55 3.29 -6.67
C LEU A 85 -18.42 2.54 -7.68
N ASN A 86 -17.86 2.21 -8.84
CA ASN A 86 -18.57 1.55 -9.94
C ASN A 86 -18.48 0.02 -9.89
N ASP A 87 -17.67 -0.53 -8.97
CA ASP A 87 -17.50 -1.97 -8.82
C ASP A 87 -18.53 -2.53 -7.83
N THR A 88 -19.63 -3.05 -8.39
CA THR A 88 -20.71 -3.66 -7.62
C THR A 88 -20.26 -4.94 -6.90
N GLN A 89 -19.31 -5.68 -7.46
CA GLN A 89 -18.81 -6.90 -6.86
C GLN A 89 -18.01 -6.59 -5.59
N ILE A 90 -17.12 -5.59 -5.64
CA ILE A 90 -16.39 -5.10 -4.47
C ILE A 90 -17.36 -4.63 -3.39
N LYS A 91 -18.41 -3.88 -3.76
CA LYS A 91 -19.41 -3.41 -2.80
C LYS A 91 -20.16 -4.56 -2.13
N GLU A 92 -20.49 -5.62 -2.85
CA GLU A 92 -21.24 -6.77 -2.32
C GLU A 92 -20.42 -7.64 -1.36
N ILE A 93 -19.14 -7.88 -1.70
CA ILE A 93 -18.29 -8.75 -0.89
C ILE A 93 -17.69 -8.04 0.32
N THR A 94 -17.48 -6.73 0.24
CA THR A 94 -16.84 -5.94 1.31
C THR A 94 -17.80 -5.71 2.48
N ALA A 95 -17.29 -5.82 3.71
CA ALA A 95 -18.07 -5.53 4.90
C ALA A 95 -18.54 -4.06 4.89
N PRO A 96 -19.81 -3.75 5.20
CA PRO A 96 -20.34 -2.39 5.10
C PRO A 96 -19.57 -1.34 5.89
N VAL A 97 -18.95 -1.69 7.02
CA VAL A 97 -18.09 -0.77 7.78
C VAL A 97 -16.82 -0.40 7.01
N ILE A 98 -16.19 -1.38 6.35
CA ILE A 98 -14.98 -1.20 5.54
C ILE A 98 -15.31 -0.36 4.30
N TYR A 99 -16.36 -0.75 3.56
CA TYR A 99 -16.76 -0.04 2.34
C TYR A 99 -17.08 1.43 2.63
N ARG A 100 -17.90 1.70 3.66
CA ARG A 100 -18.25 3.07 4.09
C ARG A 100 -17.01 3.89 4.49
N ALA A 101 -16.07 3.28 5.21
CA ALA A 101 -14.84 3.93 5.60
C ALA A 101 -13.99 4.31 4.38
N THR A 102 -13.73 3.36 3.47
CA THR A 102 -12.98 3.61 2.24
C THR A 102 -13.61 4.72 1.39
N VAL A 103 -14.91 4.64 1.08
CA VAL A 103 -15.54 5.67 0.23
C VAL A 103 -15.66 7.03 0.93
N SER A 104 -15.77 7.06 2.26
CA SER A 104 -15.78 8.31 3.03
C SER A 104 -14.40 8.97 3.08
N LEU A 105 -13.33 8.18 3.23
CA LEU A 105 -11.95 8.68 3.18
C LEU A 105 -11.63 9.24 1.78
N ASN A 106 -11.98 8.50 0.73
CA ASN A 106 -11.81 8.97 -0.66
C ASN A 106 -12.60 10.27 -0.91
N HIS A 107 -13.85 10.34 -0.46
CA HIS A 107 -14.66 11.56 -0.55
C HIS A 107 -13.99 12.75 0.19
N ALA A 108 -13.41 12.52 1.36
CA ALA A 108 -12.70 13.57 2.09
C ALA A 108 -11.46 14.05 1.35
N PHE A 109 -10.71 13.13 0.73
CA PHE A 109 -9.54 13.44 -0.09
C PHE A 109 -9.92 14.25 -1.33
N ASP A 110 -11.00 13.89 -2.01
CA ASP A 110 -11.46 14.60 -3.20
C ASP A 110 -12.00 16.02 -2.86
N LEU A 111 -12.68 16.19 -1.73
CA LEU A 111 -13.04 17.51 -1.21
C LEU A 111 -11.80 18.37 -0.92
N PHE A 112 -10.73 17.74 -0.44
CA PHE A 112 -9.46 18.40 -0.21
C PHE A 112 -8.80 18.83 -1.51
N ILE A 113 -8.72 17.95 -2.51
CA ILE A 113 -8.15 18.28 -3.83
C ILE A 113 -8.91 19.44 -4.47
N ASP A 114 -10.25 19.38 -4.44
CA ASP A 114 -11.11 20.46 -4.92
C ASP A 114 -10.82 21.79 -4.22
N ARG A 115 -10.59 21.78 -2.91
CA ARG A 115 -10.18 22.98 -2.16
C ARG A 115 -8.76 23.43 -2.50
N LEU A 116 -7.81 22.52 -2.64
CA LEU A 116 -6.39 22.80 -2.88
C LEU A 116 -6.19 23.61 -4.17
N PHE A 117 -6.91 23.23 -5.24
CA PHE A 117 -6.82 23.90 -6.55
C PHE A 117 -7.86 25.01 -6.76
N GLY A 118 -8.49 25.50 -5.67
CA GLY A 118 -9.42 26.62 -5.70
C GLY A 118 -10.74 26.32 -6.43
N HIS A 119 -11.25 25.09 -6.28
CA HIS A 119 -12.49 24.58 -6.88
C HIS A 119 -12.53 24.62 -8.42
N ARG A 120 -11.35 24.54 -9.06
CA ARG A 120 -11.23 24.31 -10.50
C ARG A 120 -11.44 22.85 -10.88
N THR A 121 -11.31 21.94 -9.93
CA THR A 121 -11.72 20.54 -10.04
C THR A 121 -13.10 20.35 -9.36
N ASP A 122 -13.76 19.25 -9.70
CA ASP A 122 -15.06 18.84 -9.13
C ASP A 122 -15.09 17.33 -8.85
N TYR A 123 -13.99 16.83 -8.28
CA TYR A 123 -13.77 15.39 -8.05
C TYR A 123 -14.71 14.84 -6.99
N ALA A 124 -15.05 15.63 -5.97
CA ALA A 124 -15.94 15.19 -4.90
C ALA A 124 -17.40 14.98 -5.35
N THR A 125 -17.80 15.51 -6.51
CA THR A 125 -19.21 15.46 -6.94
C THR A 125 -19.75 14.05 -7.15
N VAL A 126 -18.90 13.08 -7.49
CA VAL A 126 -19.31 11.67 -7.65
C VAL A 126 -19.84 11.06 -6.34
N TYR A 127 -19.42 11.56 -5.18
CA TYR A 127 -19.86 11.06 -3.87
C TYR A 127 -21.15 11.70 -3.36
N ARG A 128 -21.62 12.79 -3.98
CA ARG A 128 -22.81 13.56 -3.53
C ARG A 128 -24.07 12.69 -3.38
N ARG A 129 -24.17 11.64 -4.19
CA ARG A 129 -25.29 10.69 -4.21
C ARG A 129 -24.93 9.31 -3.65
N VAL A 130 -23.81 9.18 -2.95
CA VAL A 130 -23.35 7.92 -2.35
C VAL A 130 -23.56 7.99 -0.83
N PRO A 131 -24.64 7.41 -0.27
CA PRO A 131 -24.94 7.49 1.16
C PRO A 131 -23.81 6.95 2.04
N ASP A 132 -23.11 5.93 1.54
CA ASP A 132 -21.97 5.29 2.20
C ASP A 132 -20.79 6.23 2.41
N ALA A 133 -20.68 7.32 1.63
CA ALA A 133 -19.60 8.31 1.69
C ALA A 133 -19.93 9.54 2.56
N SER A 134 -21.05 9.50 3.30
CA SER A 134 -21.57 10.65 4.05
C SER A 134 -20.65 11.17 5.17
N ALA A 135 -19.69 10.36 5.64
CA ALA A 135 -18.72 10.83 6.63
C ALA A 135 -17.59 11.70 6.02
N GLY A 136 -17.40 11.67 4.69
CA GLY A 136 -16.28 12.37 4.03
C GLY A 136 -16.24 13.87 4.31
N SER A 137 -17.38 14.57 4.28
CA SER A 137 -17.42 16.01 4.60
C SER A 137 -17.07 16.30 6.06
N LYS A 138 -17.37 15.38 6.99
CA LYS A 138 -17.00 15.53 8.41
C LYS A 138 -15.50 15.32 8.62
N ILE A 139 -14.92 14.35 7.91
CA ILE A 139 -13.47 14.09 7.91
C ILE A 139 -12.73 15.31 7.37
N PHE A 140 -13.17 15.84 6.23
CA PHE A 140 -12.58 17.06 5.67
C PHE A 140 -12.70 18.25 6.61
N ALA A 141 -13.85 18.45 7.27
CA ALA A 141 -14.02 19.49 8.27
C ALA A 141 -13.11 19.31 9.51
N ALA A 142 -12.86 18.06 9.93
CA ALA A 142 -11.92 17.76 11.00
C ALA A 142 -10.49 18.14 10.61
N TRP A 143 -10.06 17.78 9.40
CA TRP A 143 -8.76 18.20 8.88
C TRP A 143 -8.65 19.72 8.75
N GLN A 144 -9.67 20.42 8.22
CA GLN A 144 -9.66 21.89 8.13
C GLN A 144 -9.51 22.56 9.50
N ARG A 145 -10.10 21.98 10.56
CA ARG A 145 -9.95 22.46 11.94
C ARG A 145 -8.54 22.20 12.46
N ALA A 146 -7.98 21.01 12.22
CA ALA A 146 -6.61 20.68 12.59
C ALA A 146 -5.59 21.64 11.93
N MET A 147 -5.79 21.95 10.65
CA MET A 147 -4.88 22.81 9.89
C MET A 147 -4.86 24.29 10.30
N ARG A 148 -5.82 24.78 11.09
CA ARG A 148 -5.83 26.20 11.51
C ARG A 148 -4.62 26.57 12.37
N ASN A 149 -4.19 25.65 13.22
CA ASN A 149 -3.07 25.83 14.16
C ASN A 149 -2.23 24.54 14.20
N TYR A 150 -1.91 23.97 13.03
CA TYR A 150 -1.21 22.70 12.95
C TYR A 150 0.17 22.76 13.61
N ALA A 151 0.44 21.79 14.47
CA ALA A 151 1.76 21.50 15.00
C ALA A 151 2.14 20.03 14.73
N PRO A 152 3.44 19.71 14.55
CA PRO A 152 3.89 18.33 14.45
C PRO A 152 3.36 17.48 15.62
N GLY A 153 2.83 16.30 15.30
CA GLY A 153 2.15 15.42 16.25
C GLY A 153 0.62 15.57 16.25
N ASP A 154 0.06 16.63 15.67
CA ASP A 154 -1.39 16.78 15.55
C ASP A 154 -1.99 15.77 14.56
N GLU A 155 -1.20 15.25 13.62
CA GLU A 155 -1.62 14.21 12.67
C GLU A 155 -2.12 12.94 13.37
N PHE A 156 -1.52 12.53 14.50
CA PHE A 156 -1.98 11.38 15.28
C PHE A 156 -3.39 11.61 15.85
N ARG A 157 -3.63 12.81 16.38
CA ARG A 157 -4.96 13.17 16.92
C ARG A 157 -6.00 13.26 15.82
N LEU A 158 -5.61 13.74 14.64
CA LEU A 158 -6.49 13.78 13.48
C LEU A 158 -6.86 12.36 13.03
N VAL A 159 -5.89 11.44 12.91
CA VAL A 159 -6.15 10.04 12.57
C VAL A 159 -7.09 9.39 13.60
N ASP A 160 -6.86 9.61 14.90
CA ASP A 160 -7.75 9.10 15.96
C ASP A 160 -9.17 9.68 15.88
N GLU A 161 -9.31 10.96 15.54
CA GLU A 161 -10.62 11.59 15.33
C GLU A 161 -11.34 10.99 14.12
N VAL A 162 -10.63 10.81 13.00
CA VAL A 162 -11.17 10.17 11.78
C VAL A 162 -11.55 8.73 12.04
N ALA A 163 -10.74 7.97 12.80
CA ALA A 163 -11.04 6.60 13.18
C ALA A 163 -12.36 6.51 13.95
N LYS A 164 -12.60 7.43 14.89
CA LYS A 164 -13.87 7.50 15.64
C LYS A 164 -15.06 7.85 14.73
N LEU A 165 -14.88 8.76 13.78
CA LEU A 165 -15.92 9.10 12.81
C LEU A 165 -16.33 7.89 11.94
N LEU A 166 -15.39 6.98 11.70
CA LEU A 166 -15.58 5.78 10.88
C LEU A 166 -15.91 4.51 11.69
N GLY A 167 -15.80 4.55 13.02
CA GLY A 167 -15.98 3.39 13.89
C GLY A 167 -14.84 2.37 13.80
N LEU A 168 -13.62 2.84 13.52
CA LEU A 168 -12.40 2.04 13.32
C LEU A 168 -11.36 2.24 14.45
N ASP A 169 -11.70 2.96 15.51
CA ASP A 169 -10.81 3.35 16.60
C ASP A 169 -10.18 2.18 17.38
N ARG A 170 -10.72 0.97 17.20
CA ARG A 170 -10.19 -0.27 17.82
C ARG A 170 -9.45 -1.19 16.85
N TRP A 171 -9.31 -0.80 15.59
CA TRP A 171 -8.76 -1.65 14.52
C TRP A 171 -7.25 -1.52 14.35
N TYR A 172 -6.65 -0.51 14.97
CA TYR A 172 -5.20 -0.29 14.98
C TYR A 172 -4.73 0.07 16.38
N VAL A 173 -3.41 0.06 16.55
CA VAL A 173 -2.73 0.63 17.72
C VAL A 173 -1.58 1.51 17.24
N TRP A 174 -1.31 2.58 17.99
CA TRP A 174 -0.06 3.30 17.90
C TRP A 174 1.05 2.44 18.52
N ARG A 175 2.22 2.42 17.87
CA ARG A 175 3.44 1.87 18.46
C ARG A 175 4.34 3.04 18.80
N GLU A 176 4.88 3.02 20.01
CA GLU A 176 6.00 3.90 20.32
C GLU A 176 7.14 3.54 19.39
N ASP A 177 7.72 4.57 18.79
CA ASP A 177 8.98 4.44 18.08
C ASP A 177 10.07 4.27 19.15
N VAL A 178 10.27 3.03 19.59
CA VAL A 178 11.25 2.65 20.63
C VAL A 178 12.69 2.75 20.13
N GLY A 179 12.94 3.41 19.00
CA GLY A 179 14.27 3.56 18.43
C GLY A 179 14.87 2.26 17.89
N GLU A 180 14.17 1.13 18.02
CA GLU A 180 14.35 -0.07 17.19
C GLU A 180 13.75 0.20 15.80
N ARG A 181 14.14 1.32 15.20
CA ARG A 181 14.28 1.34 13.75
C ARG A 181 15.38 0.32 13.50
N ASP A 182 15.05 -0.82 12.90
CA ASP A 182 16.06 -1.56 12.13
C ASP A 182 16.89 -0.48 11.40
N THR A 183 18.20 -0.55 11.55
CA THR A 183 19.23 0.49 11.35
C THR A 183 19.25 1.22 9.97
N ALA A 184 18.20 1.06 9.16
CA ALA A 184 17.92 1.73 7.90
C ALA A 184 17.90 3.27 7.97
N GLU A 185 17.62 3.88 9.13
CA GLU A 185 17.56 5.35 9.22
C GLU A 185 18.90 6.05 9.46
N ALA A 186 20.02 5.30 9.49
CA ALA A 186 21.33 5.88 9.25
C ALA A 186 21.67 5.87 7.76
N ALA A 187 20.75 6.29 6.88
CA ALA A 187 21.00 6.35 5.45
C ALA A 187 21.85 7.59 5.13
N GLY A 188 23.17 7.46 5.36
CA GLY A 188 24.14 8.10 4.49
C GLY A 188 24.01 7.56 3.04
N PRO A 189 24.96 7.85 2.15
CA PRO A 189 24.94 7.40 0.75
C PRO A 189 24.92 5.86 0.52
N GLN A 190 24.67 5.04 1.53
CA GLN A 190 24.61 3.58 1.46
C GLN A 190 23.30 2.99 2.00
N GLY A 191 22.29 3.81 2.30
CA GLY A 191 21.02 3.35 2.89
C GLY A 191 20.04 2.69 1.91
N PRO A 192 18.94 2.10 2.42
CA PRO A 192 17.98 1.30 1.66
C PRO A 192 17.02 2.10 0.77
N THR A 193 17.31 3.36 0.50
CA THR A 193 16.62 4.20 -0.50
C THR A 193 17.58 4.71 -1.57
N ASN A 194 18.87 4.34 -1.51
CA ASN A 194 19.85 4.76 -2.50
C ASN A 194 19.90 3.79 -3.70
N LEU A 195 19.35 4.25 -4.83
CA LEU A 195 19.40 3.54 -6.12
C LEU A 195 20.83 3.34 -6.63
N GLU A 196 21.76 4.27 -6.37
CA GLU A 196 23.17 4.14 -6.77
C GLU A 196 23.85 2.97 -6.03
N ALA A 197 23.52 2.77 -4.74
CA ALA A 197 24.02 1.63 -3.97
C ALA A 197 23.48 0.27 -4.46
N LEU A 198 22.35 0.26 -5.19
CA LEU A 198 21.85 -0.94 -5.87
C LEU A 198 22.64 -1.22 -7.15
N GLU A 199 23.03 -0.19 -7.90
CA GLU A 199 23.88 -0.33 -9.10
C GLU A 199 25.26 -0.90 -8.76
N GLU A 200 25.87 -0.52 -7.64
CA GLU A 200 27.15 -1.09 -7.18
C GLU A 200 27.08 -2.60 -6.89
N ARG A 201 25.87 -3.13 -6.62
CA ARG A 201 25.63 -4.55 -6.28
C ARG A 201 25.23 -5.40 -7.48
N ASP A 202 25.40 -4.87 -8.68
CA ASP A 202 25.03 -5.48 -9.96
C ASP A 202 25.37 -6.99 -10.09
N PRO A 203 26.57 -7.50 -9.71
CA PRO A 203 26.85 -8.93 -9.80
C PRO A 203 25.96 -9.81 -8.92
N ALA A 204 25.60 -9.33 -7.71
CA ALA A 204 24.70 -10.06 -6.82
C ALA A 204 23.27 -10.04 -7.36
N VAL A 205 22.84 -8.91 -7.92
CA VAL A 205 21.52 -8.76 -8.56
C VAL A 205 21.38 -9.76 -9.71
N VAL A 206 22.39 -9.89 -10.59
CA VAL A 206 22.38 -10.88 -11.69
C VAL A 206 22.15 -12.31 -11.15
N MET A 207 22.89 -12.69 -10.10
CA MET A 207 22.79 -14.04 -9.54
C MET A 207 21.46 -14.29 -8.84
N TYR A 208 20.91 -13.30 -8.14
CA TYR A 208 19.58 -13.43 -7.52
C TYR A 208 18.45 -13.42 -8.55
N CYS A 209 18.57 -12.66 -9.63
CA CYS A 209 17.63 -12.74 -10.76
C CYS A 209 17.70 -14.10 -11.44
N LEU A 210 18.89 -14.70 -11.59
CA LEU A 210 19.05 -16.05 -12.13
C LEU A 210 18.41 -17.10 -11.22
N ASP A 211 18.67 -17.03 -9.92
CA ASP A 211 18.03 -17.91 -8.92
C ASP A 211 16.49 -17.75 -8.94
N ALA A 212 15.98 -16.53 -9.10
CA ALA A 212 14.54 -16.30 -9.25
C ALA A 212 13.96 -16.94 -10.53
N LEU A 213 14.65 -16.82 -11.67
CA LEU A 213 14.24 -17.45 -12.93
C LEU A 213 14.19 -18.98 -12.79
N GLU A 214 15.20 -19.58 -12.17
CA GLU A 214 15.28 -21.02 -11.91
C GLU A 214 14.15 -21.49 -10.98
N ARG A 215 13.81 -20.71 -9.95
CA ARG A 215 12.71 -21.04 -9.04
C ARG A 215 11.34 -20.98 -9.69
N PHE A 216 11.13 -20.01 -10.58
CA PHE A 216 9.86 -19.85 -11.27
C PHE A 216 9.69 -20.82 -12.44
N GLU A 217 10.72 -21.60 -12.77
CA GLU A 217 10.63 -22.65 -13.78
C GLU A 217 9.57 -23.69 -13.40
N GLY A 218 8.62 -23.93 -14.31
CA GLY A 218 7.51 -24.87 -14.08
C GLY A 218 6.37 -24.36 -13.19
N MET A 219 6.48 -23.17 -12.58
CA MET A 219 5.37 -22.52 -11.88
C MET A 219 4.41 -21.85 -12.87
N ASP A 220 3.12 -21.77 -12.55
CA ASP A 220 2.16 -20.94 -13.30
C ASP A 220 2.26 -19.46 -12.90
N ASP A 221 1.68 -18.59 -13.71
CA ASP A 221 1.78 -17.14 -13.50
C ASP A 221 1.03 -16.69 -12.23
N ALA A 222 0.02 -17.44 -11.77
CA ALA A 222 -0.69 -17.14 -10.54
C ALA A 222 0.19 -17.37 -9.30
N ALA A 223 0.94 -18.46 -9.26
CA ALA A 223 1.91 -18.75 -8.21
C ALA A 223 3.07 -17.73 -8.19
N VAL A 224 3.59 -17.37 -9.36
CA VAL A 224 4.63 -16.34 -9.49
C VAL A 224 4.11 -14.98 -9.02
N PHE A 225 2.88 -14.62 -9.40
CA PHE A 225 2.24 -13.38 -8.94
C PHE A 225 2.02 -13.36 -7.43
N ALA A 226 1.64 -14.49 -6.82
CA ALA A 226 1.48 -14.61 -5.38
C ALA A 226 2.80 -14.34 -4.63
N ILE A 227 3.91 -14.91 -5.11
CA ILE A 227 5.26 -14.66 -4.56
C ILE A 227 5.62 -13.17 -4.69
N GLY A 228 5.51 -12.60 -5.89
CA GLY A 228 5.82 -11.18 -6.12
C GLY A 228 4.99 -10.24 -5.25
N SER A 229 3.68 -10.52 -5.12
CA SER A 229 2.76 -9.73 -4.30
C SER A 229 3.03 -9.86 -2.80
N GLU A 230 3.38 -11.05 -2.31
CA GLU A 230 3.76 -11.26 -0.90
C GLU A 230 5.00 -10.41 -0.56
N ILE A 231 6.00 -10.41 -1.44
CA ILE A 231 7.22 -9.62 -1.26
C ILE A 231 6.91 -8.12 -1.31
N ALA A 232 6.11 -7.66 -2.27
CA ALA A 232 5.71 -6.25 -2.37
C ALA A 232 5.01 -5.76 -1.10
N LEU A 233 4.13 -6.57 -0.51
CA LEU A 233 3.48 -6.26 0.76
C LEU A 233 4.47 -6.20 1.93
N LYS A 234 5.47 -7.10 1.97
CA LYS A 234 6.53 -7.05 2.98
C LYS A 234 7.41 -5.81 2.82
N ALA A 235 7.67 -5.39 1.58
CA ALA A 235 8.50 -4.22 1.27
C ALA A 235 7.87 -2.89 1.70
N GLN A 236 6.53 -2.81 1.81
CA GLN A 236 5.85 -1.61 2.34
C GLN A 236 6.26 -1.26 3.78
N GLY A 237 6.75 -2.25 4.56
CA GLY A 237 7.27 -2.03 5.91
C GLY A 237 8.70 -1.50 5.98
N GLY A 238 9.34 -1.24 4.83
CA GLY A 238 10.78 -0.96 4.73
C GLY A 238 11.57 -2.26 4.65
N LEU A 239 12.10 -2.58 3.45
CA LEU A 239 12.95 -3.73 3.24
C LEU A 239 14.41 -3.29 3.13
N ASP A 240 15.22 -3.64 4.13
CA ASP A 240 16.64 -3.35 4.10
C ASP A 240 17.37 -4.31 3.14
N TYR A 241 17.68 -3.82 1.94
CA TYR A 241 18.46 -4.57 0.94
C TYR A 241 19.97 -4.47 1.14
N THR A 242 20.43 -3.61 2.06
CA THR A 242 21.85 -3.35 2.29
C THR A 242 22.46 -4.45 3.16
N ASP A 243 21.65 -4.99 4.07
CA ASP A 243 21.95 -6.10 4.97
C ASP A 243 22.01 -7.44 4.19
N PRO A 244 23.18 -8.11 4.15
CA PRO A 244 23.31 -9.41 3.51
C PRO A 244 22.69 -10.56 4.32
N GLU A 245 22.30 -10.34 5.58
CA GLU A 245 21.73 -11.39 6.41
C GLU A 245 20.39 -11.90 5.85
N ARG A 246 20.25 -13.23 5.86
CA ARG A 246 19.03 -13.91 5.41
C ARG A 246 18.04 -13.99 6.56
N LYS A 247 17.34 -12.90 6.85
CA LYS A 247 16.37 -12.82 7.96
C LYS A 247 14.90 -12.93 7.54
N HIS A 248 14.62 -12.82 6.25
CA HIS A 248 13.25 -12.77 5.74
C HIS A 248 12.75 -14.15 5.28
N THR A 249 11.51 -14.48 5.61
CA THR A 249 10.85 -15.72 5.17
C THR A 249 9.61 -15.39 4.34
N LEU A 250 9.23 -16.31 3.46
CA LEU A 250 8.01 -16.22 2.65
C LEU A 250 7.07 -17.39 2.96
N GLN A 251 5.77 -17.13 2.98
CA GLN A 251 4.74 -18.14 3.10
C GLN A 251 4.64 -18.98 1.82
N SER A 252 4.86 -18.33 0.68
CA SER A 252 4.85 -18.97 -0.64
C SER A 252 6.08 -19.87 -0.88
N LEU A 253 7.20 -19.59 -0.19
CA LEU A 253 8.45 -20.38 -0.24
C LEU A 253 8.87 -20.81 1.18
N LYS A 254 8.19 -21.83 1.72
CA LYS A 254 8.38 -22.29 3.10
C LYS A 254 9.74 -22.95 3.30
N GLY A 255 10.37 -22.66 4.45
CA GLY A 255 11.63 -23.30 4.88
C GLY A 255 12.89 -22.59 4.39
N GLU A 256 12.74 -21.53 3.60
CA GLU A 256 13.86 -20.74 3.09
C GLU A 256 13.93 -19.36 3.75
N GLN A 257 15.15 -18.84 3.82
CA GLN A 257 15.43 -17.50 4.33
C GLN A 257 16.16 -16.69 3.25
N PHE A 258 15.78 -15.42 3.13
CA PHE A 258 16.21 -14.49 2.09
C PHE A 258 16.74 -13.20 2.70
N SER A 259 17.74 -12.60 2.06
CA SER A 259 18.14 -11.21 2.35
C SER A 259 17.20 -10.23 1.66
N GLY A 260 17.23 -8.96 2.06
CA GLY A 260 16.36 -7.94 1.44
C GLY A 260 16.62 -7.77 -0.05
N LEU A 261 17.89 -7.77 -0.49
CA LEU A 261 18.24 -7.69 -1.91
C LEU A 261 17.71 -8.88 -2.71
N HIS A 262 17.78 -10.09 -2.14
CA HIS A 262 17.29 -11.30 -2.79
C HIS A 262 15.77 -11.24 -2.99
N LEU A 263 15.03 -10.77 -1.98
CA LEU A 263 13.60 -10.56 -2.08
C LEU A 263 13.24 -9.52 -3.17
N LEU A 264 13.95 -8.40 -3.25
CA LEU A 264 13.72 -7.42 -4.33
C LEU A 264 13.94 -8.02 -5.72
N CYS A 265 14.96 -8.85 -5.89
CA CYS A 265 15.22 -9.53 -7.16
C CYS A 265 14.12 -10.54 -7.51
N LEU A 266 13.65 -11.34 -6.54
CA LEU A 266 12.51 -12.26 -6.71
C LEU A 266 11.25 -11.51 -7.14
N MET A 267 10.94 -10.39 -6.47
CA MET A 267 9.80 -9.53 -6.80
C MET A 267 9.92 -8.94 -8.21
N TYR A 268 11.10 -8.41 -8.55
CA TYR A 268 11.34 -7.83 -9.87
C TYR A 268 11.13 -8.86 -10.98
N VAL A 269 11.74 -10.04 -10.87
CA VAL A 269 11.58 -11.12 -11.86
C VAL A 269 10.12 -11.59 -11.94
N ALA A 270 9.43 -11.70 -10.81
CA ALA A 270 8.02 -12.12 -10.77
C ALA A 270 7.12 -11.15 -11.55
N PHE A 271 7.26 -9.84 -11.32
CA PHE A 271 6.47 -8.84 -12.03
C PHE A 271 6.90 -8.66 -13.48
N GLN A 272 8.19 -8.78 -13.81
CA GLN A 272 8.63 -8.78 -15.20
C GLN A 272 8.04 -9.95 -16.00
N ARG A 273 7.83 -11.11 -15.36
CA ARG A 273 7.16 -12.25 -15.99
C ARG A 273 5.65 -12.02 -16.16
N VAL A 274 4.96 -11.55 -15.11
CA VAL A 274 3.48 -11.47 -15.10
C VAL A 274 2.96 -10.20 -15.78
N ASN A 275 3.67 -9.08 -15.65
CA ASN A 275 3.32 -7.80 -16.24
C ASN A 275 4.59 -6.99 -16.60
N PRO A 276 5.24 -7.28 -17.74
CA PRO A 276 6.47 -6.61 -18.17
C PRO A 276 6.34 -5.09 -18.34
N SER A 277 5.10 -4.56 -18.48
CA SER A 277 4.86 -3.12 -18.62
C SER A 277 4.86 -2.37 -17.29
N LEU A 278 4.91 -3.08 -16.15
CA LEU A 278 4.97 -2.48 -14.82
C LEU A 278 6.37 -1.90 -14.57
N ASP A 279 6.45 -0.57 -14.45
CA ASP A 279 7.67 0.10 -14.01
C ASP A 279 7.77 0.03 -12.48
N LEU A 280 8.78 -0.69 -11.99
CA LEU A 280 9.07 -0.84 -10.57
C LEU A 280 10.09 0.19 -10.06
N GLN A 281 10.62 1.04 -10.93
CA GLN A 281 11.67 2.03 -10.61
C GLN A 281 12.92 1.43 -9.96
N LEU A 282 13.19 0.14 -10.21
CA LEU A 282 14.40 -0.56 -9.76
C LEU A 282 15.42 -0.63 -10.91
N PRO A 283 16.73 -0.37 -10.64
CA PRO A 283 17.77 -0.36 -11.67
C PRO A 283 18.24 -1.78 -12.04
N PHE A 284 17.31 -2.73 -12.17
CA PHE A 284 17.63 -4.16 -12.36
C PHE A 284 17.52 -4.63 -13.80
N ALA A 285 17.11 -3.77 -14.75
CA ALA A 285 16.85 -4.16 -16.13
C ALA A 285 18.06 -4.84 -16.79
N ASP A 286 19.24 -4.25 -16.68
CA ASP A 286 20.47 -4.82 -17.26
C ASP A 286 20.88 -6.13 -16.60
N ALA A 287 20.80 -6.19 -15.27
CA ALA A 287 21.09 -7.39 -14.49
C ALA A 287 20.13 -8.55 -14.83
N TYR A 288 18.85 -8.23 -15.00
CA TYR A 288 17.83 -9.18 -15.41
C TYR A 288 18.07 -9.70 -16.83
N GLN A 289 18.43 -8.85 -17.80
CA GLN A 289 18.77 -9.28 -19.16
C GLN A 289 19.97 -10.23 -19.18
N ARG A 290 21.00 -9.96 -18.36
CA ARG A 290 22.14 -10.89 -18.21
C ARG A 290 21.71 -12.21 -17.57
N ALA A 291 20.87 -12.17 -16.55
CA ALA A 291 20.33 -13.36 -15.91
C ALA A 291 19.51 -14.23 -16.90
N LEU A 292 18.66 -13.63 -17.73
CA LEU A 292 17.94 -14.32 -18.81
C LEU A 292 18.90 -14.99 -19.80
N GLY A 293 19.97 -14.29 -20.20
CA GLY A 293 21.00 -14.84 -21.08
C GLY A 293 21.79 -16.00 -20.47
N MET A 294 21.93 -16.06 -19.14
CA MET A 294 22.53 -17.19 -18.43
C MET A 294 21.54 -18.35 -18.29
N PHE A 295 20.28 -18.06 -17.95
CA PHE A 295 19.22 -19.05 -17.80
C PHE A 295 18.97 -19.81 -19.12
N GLY A 296 18.88 -19.10 -20.25
CA GLY A 296 18.69 -19.71 -21.57
C GLY A 296 19.88 -20.53 -22.10
N LYS A 297 21.05 -20.45 -21.47
CA LYS A 297 22.22 -21.30 -21.79
C LYS A 297 22.30 -22.57 -20.94
N ARG A 298 21.46 -22.68 -19.89
CA ARG A 298 21.39 -23.83 -18.99
C ARG A 298 20.29 -24.83 -19.39
N GLN A 299 19.37 -24.43 -20.27
CA GLN A 299 18.40 -25.28 -20.95
C GLN A 299 19.01 -25.90 -22.21
#